data_AF-A0A961K5X8-F1
#
_entry.id   AF-A0A961K5X8-F1
#
_cell.length_a   1.000
_cell.length_b   1.000
_cell.length_c   1.000
_cell.angle_alpha   90.00
_cell.angle_beta   90.00
_cell.angle_gamma   90.00
#
_symmetry.space_group_name_H-M   'P 1'
#
loop_
_entity.id
_entity.type
_entity.pdbx_description
1 polymer ?
#
loop_
_entity_poly.entity_id
_entity_poly.type
_entity_poly.pdbx_seq_one_letter_code
_entity_poly.pdbx_strand_id
1 'polypeptide(L)'
;MKIERVFTEAGKDAYDSISFTRTQSEIRNPDGTIVFKLDNVEVPEDWSQVASDVIAQKYFRKAGVPVATRAVAEDNVPEFLWRHAPDQAALEKLPKDQRFTGETSAKQVFDRLAGAWCYWGWKGGYFTTEADARAYFDEMRYMLAAQMAAPNSPQWFNTGLHWAYGIDGPSQGHFYVDHDSKILTKSSSAYEHPQPHACFI
;
A
#
# COMPACT_ATOMS: atom_id res chain seq x y z
N MET A 1 -11.49 0.60 19.65
CA MET A 1 -11.31 -0.84 19.38
C MET A 1 -9.97 -1.21 19.94
N LYS A 2 -9.94 -2.23 20.81
CA LYS A 2 -8.70 -2.83 21.29
C LYS A 2 -8.25 -3.89 20.29
N ILE A 3 -6.95 -3.95 20.00
CA ILE A 3 -6.38 -4.91 19.05
C ILE A 3 -5.33 -5.74 19.79
N GLU A 4 -5.60 -7.02 19.94
CA GLU A 4 -4.65 -7.97 20.49
C GLU A 4 -3.69 -8.43 19.39
N ARG A 5 -2.40 -8.48 19.72
CA ARG A 5 -1.37 -9.04 18.82
C ARG A 5 -1.41 -10.56 18.91
N VAL A 6 -1.46 -11.22 17.77
CA VAL A 6 -1.53 -12.68 17.64
C VAL A 6 -0.33 -13.22 16.88
N PHE A 7 0.06 -12.54 15.79
CA PHE A 7 1.15 -12.99 14.91
C PHE A 7 2.42 -12.16 15.03
N THR A 8 2.31 -10.95 15.58
CA THR A 8 3.41 -9.98 15.66
C THR A 8 3.78 -9.65 17.10
N GLU A 9 4.97 -9.10 17.31
CA GLU A 9 5.45 -8.65 18.61
C GLU A 9 5.63 -7.13 18.63
N ALA A 10 5.27 -6.48 19.74
CA ALA A 10 5.44 -5.04 19.88
C ALA A 10 6.92 -4.63 19.80
N GLY A 11 7.21 -3.63 18.96
CA GLY A 11 8.58 -3.10 18.77
C GLY A 11 9.44 -3.88 17.77
N LYS A 12 8.91 -4.97 17.20
CA LYS A 12 9.52 -5.71 16.07
C LYS A 12 8.87 -5.32 14.75
N ASP A 13 9.55 -5.59 13.64
CA ASP A 13 8.95 -5.40 12.32
C ASP A 13 7.89 -6.49 12.06
N ALA A 14 6.81 -6.16 11.37
CA ALA A 14 5.72 -7.08 11.07
C ALA A 14 6.17 -8.30 10.24
N TYR A 15 7.30 -8.19 9.55
CA TYR A 15 7.88 -9.24 8.71
C TYR A 15 9.02 -10.01 9.39
N ASP A 16 9.39 -9.72 10.65
CA ASP A 16 10.56 -10.32 11.31
C ASP A 16 10.51 -11.85 11.37
N SER A 17 9.32 -12.45 11.41
CA SER A 17 9.10 -13.90 11.42
C SER A 17 8.83 -14.51 10.05
N ILE A 18 8.88 -13.73 8.97
CA ILE A 18 8.61 -14.16 7.59
C ILE A 18 9.89 -14.01 6.76
N SER A 19 10.38 -15.11 6.19
CA SER A 19 11.47 -15.05 5.21
C SER A 19 10.98 -14.45 3.89
N PHE A 20 11.79 -13.56 3.31
CA PHE A 20 11.54 -13.00 1.97
C PHE A 20 12.66 -13.41 1.01
N THR A 21 12.28 -13.66 -0.23
CA THR A 21 13.18 -14.00 -1.33
C THR A 21 12.97 -13.05 -2.51
N ARG A 22 13.90 -13.05 -3.46
CA ARG A 22 13.77 -12.32 -4.72
C ARG A 22 13.58 -13.29 -5.87
N THR A 23 12.56 -13.04 -6.68
CA THR A 23 12.30 -13.76 -7.91
C THR A 23 12.20 -12.78 -9.09
N GLN A 24 11.97 -13.32 -10.28
CA GLN A 24 11.65 -12.55 -11.48
C GLN A 24 10.20 -12.88 -11.87
N SER A 25 9.46 -11.88 -12.36
CA SER A 25 8.19 -12.10 -13.05
C SER A 25 8.35 -11.80 -14.54
N GLU A 26 7.81 -12.69 -15.37
CA GLU A 26 7.90 -12.57 -16.82
C GLU A 26 6.65 -13.10 -17.52
N ILE A 27 6.21 -12.39 -18.57
CA ILE A 27 5.20 -12.86 -19.52
C ILE A 27 5.86 -12.96 -20.90
N ARG A 28 5.74 -14.12 -21.55
CA ARG A 28 6.19 -14.35 -22.92
C ARG A 28 5.02 -14.63 -23.86
N ASN A 29 5.16 -14.22 -25.11
CA ASN A 29 4.31 -14.66 -26.22
C ASN A 29 4.61 -16.13 -26.58
N PRO A 30 3.71 -16.81 -27.34
CA PRO A 30 3.97 -18.16 -27.84
C PRO A 30 5.24 -18.29 -28.69
N ASP A 31 5.68 -17.20 -29.33
CA ASP A 31 6.93 -17.13 -30.11
C ASP A 31 8.20 -16.93 -29.25
N GLY A 32 8.05 -16.83 -27.92
CA GLY A 32 9.13 -16.65 -26.95
C GLY A 32 9.52 -15.20 -26.66
N THR A 33 8.93 -14.22 -27.37
CA THR A 33 9.21 -12.78 -27.14
C THR A 33 8.64 -12.30 -25.80
N ILE A 34 9.35 -11.38 -25.13
CA ILE A 34 8.99 -10.88 -23.80
C ILE A 34 7.95 -9.77 -23.92
N VAL A 35 6.80 -9.95 -23.26
CA VAL A 35 5.71 -8.96 -23.16
C VAL A 35 5.86 -8.11 -21.91
N PHE A 36 6.30 -8.72 -20.82
CA PHE A 36 6.53 -8.06 -19.53
C PHE A 36 7.66 -8.77 -18.82
N LYS A 37 8.52 -8.00 -18.17
CA LYS A 37 9.56 -8.53 -17.30
C LYS A 37 9.78 -7.55 -16.15
N LEU A 38 9.81 -8.09 -14.94
CA LEU A 38 10.19 -7.38 -13.74
C LEU A 38 11.18 -8.25 -12.96
N ASP A 39 12.41 -7.77 -12.84
CA ASP A 39 13.46 -8.41 -12.05
C ASP A 39 13.38 -7.97 -10.58
N ASN A 40 14.00 -8.74 -9.69
CA ASN A 40 14.15 -8.43 -8.27
C ASN A 40 12.81 -8.23 -7.53
N VAL A 41 11.79 -9.01 -7.90
CA VAL A 41 10.50 -9.04 -7.22
C VAL A 41 10.68 -9.67 -5.85
N GLU A 42 10.56 -8.87 -4.79
CA GLU A 42 10.70 -9.33 -3.40
C GLU A 42 9.34 -9.78 -2.85
N VAL A 43 9.26 -11.05 -2.42
CA VAL A 43 8.03 -11.72 -1.96
C VAL A 43 8.37 -12.66 -0.79
N PRO A 44 7.38 -13.06 0.03
CA PRO A 44 7.58 -14.12 1.01
C PRO A 44 8.11 -15.41 0.36
N GLU A 45 9.05 -16.09 1.02
CA GLU A 45 9.73 -17.27 0.47
C GLU A 45 8.78 -18.44 0.18
N ASP A 46 7.72 -18.58 0.97
CA ASP A 46 6.72 -19.65 0.84
C ASP A 46 5.71 -19.41 -0.30
N TRP A 47 5.78 -18.27 -1.01
CA TRP A 47 4.87 -17.99 -2.13
C TRP A 47 5.21 -18.84 -3.35
N SER A 48 4.17 -19.40 -3.97
CA SER A 48 4.31 -20.00 -5.30
C SER A 48 4.73 -18.96 -6.34
N GLN A 49 5.47 -19.38 -7.37
CA GLN A 49 5.83 -18.49 -8.49
C GLN A 49 4.59 -17.83 -9.13
N VAL A 50 3.45 -18.55 -9.19
CA VAL A 50 2.18 -17.99 -9.70
C VAL A 50 1.70 -16.82 -8.84
N ALA A 51 1.79 -16.92 -7.51
CA ALA A 51 1.41 -15.81 -6.62
C ALA A 51 2.34 -14.60 -6.81
N SER A 52 3.65 -14.86 -6.93
CA SER A 52 4.67 -13.85 -7.22
C SER A 52 4.42 -13.14 -8.56
N ASP A 53 4.01 -13.89 -9.58
CA ASP A 53 3.66 -13.35 -10.88
C ASP A 53 2.38 -12.51 -10.84
N VAL A 54 1.35 -12.98 -10.14
CA VAL A 54 0.08 -12.25 -10.01
C VAL A 54 0.31 -10.89 -9.34
N ILE A 55 1.05 -10.82 -8.22
CA ILE A 55 1.29 -9.54 -7.54
C ILE A 55 2.11 -8.60 -8.41
N ALA A 56 3.18 -9.08 -9.05
CA ALA A 56 4.05 -8.27 -9.88
C ALA A 56 3.34 -7.73 -11.13
N GLN A 57 2.49 -8.53 -11.76
CA GLN A 57 1.86 -8.18 -13.03
C GLN A 57 0.59 -7.35 -12.87
N LYS A 58 -0.15 -7.57 -11.78
CA LYS A 58 -1.48 -6.97 -11.55
C LYS A 58 -1.47 -5.88 -10.50
N TYR A 59 -0.79 -6.09 -9.38
CA TYR A 59 -1.01 -5.28 -8.18
C TYR A 59 0.12 -4.31 -7.86
N PHE A 60 1.34 -4.56 -8.33
CA PHE A 60 2.40 -3.58 -8.26
C PHE A 60 2.07 -2.34 -9.10
N ARG A 61 2.19 -1.17 -8.48
CA ARG A 61 2.15 0.09 -9.19
C ARG A 61 3.33 0.18 -10.13
N LYS A 62 3.07 0.16 -11.43
CA LYS A 62 4.13 0.04 -12.47
C LYS A 62 5.01 1.28 -12.63
N ALA A 63 4.50 2.46 -12.31
CA ALA A 63 5.21 3.72 -12.50
C ALA A 63 4.64 4.84 -11.60
N GLY A 64 5.44 5.91 -11.44
CA GLY A 64 5.06 7.11 -10.71
C GLY A 64 5.25 7.00 -9.20
N VAL A 65 5.85 5.92 -8.70
CA VAL A 65 6.28 5.82 -7.30
C VAL A 65 7.55 6.65 -7.15
N PRO A 66 7.56 7.73 -6.34
CA PRO A 66 8.76 8.53 -6.12
C PRO A 66 9.82 7.69 -5.41
N VAL A 67 11.07 7.78 -5.85
CA VAL A 67 12.18 7.05 -5.22
C VAL A 67 12.58 7.61 -3.85
N ALA A 68 12.14 8.85 -3.56
CA ALA A 68 12.32 9.50 -2.26
C ALA A 68 10.99 10.13 -1.82
N THR A 69 10.54 9.76 -0.62
CA THR A 69 9.38 10.36 0.04
C THR A 69 9.78 10.95 1.38
N ARG A 70 8.94 11.84 1.90
CA ARG A 70 9.04 12.38 3.25
C ARG A 70 7.69 12.29 3.94
N ALA A 71 7.70 12.02 5.23
CA ALA A 71 6.50 12.09 6.05
C ALA A 71 5.95 13.53 6.07
N VAL A 72 4.62 13.65 6.10
CA VAL A 72 3.92 14.92 6.21
C VAL A 72 3.24 14.95 7.57
N ALA A 73 3.79 15.78 8.45
CA ALA A 73 3.23 15.97 9.78
C ALA A 73 1.77 16.39 9.71
N GLU A 74 0.92 15.70 10.48
CA GLU A 74 -0.51 15.97 10.57
C GLU A 74 -0.92 16.00 12.04
N ASP A 75 -1.62 17.06 12.42
CA ASP A 75 -2.10 17.25 13.78
C ASP A 75 -3.04 16.11 14.18
N ASN A 76 -2.88 15.63 15.41
CA ASN A 76 -3.66 14.53 15.99
C ASN A 76 -3.50 13.18 15.27
N VAL A 77 -2.51 13.03 14.38
CA VAL A 77 -2.09 11.74 13.81
C VAL A 77 -0.71 11.38 14.38
N PRO A 78 -0.53 10.18 14.95
CA PRO A 78 0.77 9.71 15.43
C PRO A 78 1.80 9.68 14.31
N GLU A 79 3.05 9.98 14.63
CA GLU A 79 4.15 10.11 13.67
C GLU A 79 4.32 8.87 12.77
N PHE A 80 4.17 7.66 13.32
CA PHE A 80 4.31 6.42 12.54
C PHE A 80 3.23 6.25 11.47
N LEU A 81 2.13 7.01 11.57
CA LEU A 81 0.95 6.90 10.71
C LEU A 81 0.78 8.11 9.79
N TRP A 82 1.72 9.06 9.85
CA TRP A 82 1.77 10.18 8.91
C TRP A 82 1.84 9.66 7.48
N ARG A 83 1.04 10.29 6.62
CA ARG A 83 1.16 10.06 5.18
C ARG A 83 2.50 10.56 4.67
N HIS A 84 2.89 10.06 3.51
CA HIS A 84 4.11 10.44 2.82
C HIS A 84 3.77 11.21 1.54
N ALA A 85 4.70 12.07 1.13
CA ALA A 85 4.64 12.78 -0.14
C ALA A 85 6.02 12.76 -0.81
N PRO A 86 6.11 13.01 -2.14
CA PRO A 86 7.40 13.09 -2.83
C PRO A 86 8.31 14.13 -2.16
N ASP A 87 9.54 13.73 -1.83
CA ASP A 87 10.55 14.66 -1.32
C ASP A 87 11.18 15.39 -2.51
N GLN A 88 10.61 16.55 -2.88
CA GLN A 88 11.07 17.30 -4.04
C GLN A 88 12.54 17.70 -3.96
N ALA A 89 13.02 18.07 -2.77
CA ALA A 89 14.41 18.46 -2.59
C ALA A 89 15.38 17.29 -2.79
N ALA A 90 15.00 16.08 -2.39
CA ALA A 90 15.76 14.86 -2.68
C ALA A 90 15.66 14.46 -4.16
N LEU A 91 14.46 14.50 -4.74
CA LEU A 91 14.21 14.12 -6.14
C LEU A 91 14.91 15.05 -7.12
N GLU A 92 15.00 16.35 -6.84
CA GLU A 92 15.67 17.33 -7.70
C GLU A 92 17.17 17.06 -7.87
N LYS A 93 17.79 16.36 -6.91
CA LYS A 93 19.20 15.94 -6.97
C LYS A 93 19.44 14.77 -7.91
N LEU A 94 18.39 14.09 -8.36
CA LEU A 94 18.46 12.94 -9.24
C LEU A 94 18.15 13.32 -10.71
N PRO A 95 18.72 12.60 -11.69
CA PRO A 95 18.32 12.67 -13.09
C PRO A 95 16.79 12.48 -13.24
N LYS A 96 16.16 13.22 -14.17
CA LYS A 96 14.68 13.25 -14.31
C LYS A 96 14.08 11.86 -14.51
N ASP A 97 14.76 11.01 -15.25
CA ASP A 97 14.41 9.62 -15.57
C ASP A 97 14.59 8.65 -14.40
N GLN A 98 15.22 9.07 -13.30
CA GLN A 98 15.48 8.24 -12.11
C GLN A 98 14.67 8.67 -10.89
N ARG A 99 13.81 9.69 -11.01
CA ARG A 99 13.01 10.22 -9.89
C ARG A 99 11.80 9.35 -9.52
N PHE A 100 11.33 8.55 -10.47
CA PHE A 100 10.13 7.73 -10.31
C PHE A 100 10.38 6.31 -10.82
N THR A 101 9.77 5.35 -10.14
CA THR A 101 9.86 3.92 -10.42
C THR A 101 8.48 3.25 -10.24
N GLY A 102 8.45 1.92 -10.28
CA GLY A 102 7.33 1.11 -9.81
C GLY A 102 7.63 0.38 -8.50
N GLU A 103 6.59 -0.22 -7.92
CA GLU A 103 6.74 -1.17 -6.82
C GLU A 103 7.46 -2.43 -7.30
N THR A 104 8.36 -2.95 -6.46
CA THR A 104 9.15 -4.18 -6.71
C THR A 104 9.15 -5.13 -5.52
N SER A 105 8.60 -4.73 -4.38
CA SER A 105 8.46 -5.59 -3.20
C SER A 105 6.99 -5.72 -2.79
N ALA A 106 6.57 -6.92 -2.42
CA ALA A 106 5.26 -7.17 -1.84
C ALA A 106 5.04 -6.38 -0.55
N LYS A 107 6.11 -6.09 0.19
CA LYS A 107 6.06 -5.23 1.40
C LYS A 107 5.48 -3.86 1.08
N GLN A 108 5.89 -3.25 -0.03
CA GLN A 108 5.38 -1.95 -0.47
C GLN A 108 3.85 -1.96 -0.63
N VAL A 109 3.30 -3.03 -1.21
CA VAL A 109 1.86 -3.21 -1.37
C VAL A 109 1.17 -3.41 -0.03
N PHE A 110 1.70 -4.30 0.81
CA PHE A 110 1.12 -4.59 2.13
C PHE A 110 1.14 -3.36 3.04
N ASP A 111 2.25 -2.62 3.06
CA ASP A 111 2.44 -1.40 3.83
C ASP A 111 1.43 -0.33 3.41
N ARG A 112 1.28 -0.06 2.10
CA ARG A 112 0.32 0.96 1.66
C ARG A 112 -1.12 0.58 1.95
N LEU A 113 -1.48 -0.71 1.83
CA LEU A 113 -2.83 -1.19 2.12
C LEU A 113 -3.14 -1.06 3.62
N ALA A 114 -2.34 -1.73 4.45
CA ALA A 114 -2.53 -1.76 5.90
C ALA A 114 -2.38 -0.36 6.51
N GLY A 115 -1.44 0.45 6.01
CA GLY A 115 -1.19 1.80 6.47
C GLY A 115 -2.36 2.74 6.16
N ALA A 116 -2.91 2.68 4.95
CA ALA A 116 -4.08 3.48 4.59
C ALA A 116 -5.33 3.09 5.40
N TRP A 117 -5.59 1.80 5.60
CA TRP A 117 -6.69 1.35 6.44
C TRP A 117 -6.50 1.77 7.90
N CYS A 118 -5.28 1.65 8.43
CA CYS A 118 -4.95 2.10 9.77
C CYS A 118 -5.11 3.62 9.91
N TYR A 119 -4.67 4.39 8.92
CA TYR A 119 -4.78 5.85 8.89
C TYR A 119 -6.25 6.30 8.88
N TRP A 120 -7.10 5.72 8.02
CA TRP A 120 -8.53 6.01 8.04
C TRP A 120 -9.20 5.53 9.34
N GLY A 121 -8.79 4.38 9.87
CA GLY A 121 -9.24 3.87 11.16
C GLY A 121 -8.91 4.82 12.32
N TRP A 122 -7.71 5.40 12.30
CA TRP A 122 -7.30 6.39 13.29
C TRP A 122 -8.13 7.66 13.19
N LYS A 123 -8.27 8.24 11.99
CA LYS A 123 -9.06 9.46 11.77
C LYS A 123 -10.54 9.27 12.09
N GLY A 124 -11.08 8.07 11.86
CA GLY A 124 -12.43 7.71 12.24
C GLY A 124 -12.62 7.41 13.74
N GLY A 125 -11.57 7.52 14.57
CA GLY A 125 -11.64 7.27 16.01
C GLY A 125 -11.85 5.79 16.37
N TYR A 126 -11.46 4.86 15.50
CA TYR A 126 -11.73 3.44 15.70
C TYR A 126 -10.80 2.80 16.74
N PHE A 127 -9.59 3.31 16.96
CA PHE A 127 -8.62 2.71 17.90
C PHE A 127 -8.74 3.31 19.29
N THR A 128 -8.55 2.48 20.33
CA THR A 128 -8.60 2.95 21.72
C THR A 128 -7.29 3.61 22.13
N THR A 129 -6.15 3.13 21.63
CA THR A 129 -4.81 3.69 21.88
C THR A 129 -3.95 3.67 20.63
N GLU A 130 -2.82 4.40 20.64
CA GLU A 130 -1.80 4.29 19.59
C GLU A 130 -1.25 2.85 19.47
N ALA A 131 -1.12 2.14 20.60
CA ALA A 131 -0.65 0.77 20.61
C ALA A 131 -1.61 -0.17 19.85
N ASP A 132 -2.93 0.06 19.94
CA ASP A 132 -3.93 -0.69 19.18
C ASP A 132 -3.82 -0.43 17.68
N ALA A 133 -3.57 0.81 17.28
CA ALA A 133 -3.37 1.16 15.87
C ALA A 133 -2.10 0.52 15.30
N ARG A 134 -0.99 0.54 16.06
CA ARG A 134 0.24 -0.17 15.69
C ARG A 134 0.03 -1.67 15.59
N ALA A 135 -0.67 -2.27 16.55
CA ALA A 135 -1.01 -3.68 16.50
C ALA A 135 -1.84 -4.02 15.24
N TYR A 136 -2.86 -3.22 14.92
CA TYR A 136 -3.63 -3.40 13.68
C TYR A 136 -2.75 -3.32 12.43
N PHE A 137 -1.89 -2.31 12.34
CA PHE A 137 -1.01 -2.13 11.20
C PHE A 137 -0.07 -3.33 11.02
N ASP A 138 0.52 -3.84 12.11
CA ASP A 138 1.45 -4.97 12.06
C ASP A 138 0.74 -6.28 11.73
N GLU A 139 -0.39 -6.58 12.40
CA GLU A 139 -1.15 -7.81 12.18
C GLU A 139 -1.71 -7.88 10.75
N MET A 140 -2.20 -6.77 10.19
CA MET A 140 -2.66 -6.74 8.79
C MET A 140 -1.53 -7.00 7.81
N ARG A 141 -0.35 -6.41 8.01
CA ARG A 141 0.82 -6.65 7.16
C ARG A 141 1.28 -8.10 7.20
N TYR A 142 1.31 -8.68 8.39
CA TYR A 142 1.62 -10.10 8.57
C TYR A 142 0.59 -10.98 7.85
N MET A 143 -0.71 -10.77 8.09
CA MET A 143 -1.78 -11.58 7.52
C MET A 143 -1.82 -11.52 5.98
N LEU A 144 -1.52 -10.35 5.39
CA LEU A 144 -1.41 -10.20 3.94
C LEU A 144 -0.20 -10.97 3.39
N ALA A 145 0.96 -10.88 4.05
CA ALA A 145 2.17 -11.58 3.64
C ALA A 145 2.02 -13.11 3.76
N ALA A 146 1.43 -13.59 4.85
CA ALA A 146 1.16 -15.00 5.12
C ALA A 146 -0.07 -15.55 4.36
N GLN A 147 -0.70 -14.75 3.50
CA GLN A 147 -1.91 -15.10 2.74
C GLN A 147 -3.08 -15.63 3.61
N MET A 148 -3.17 -15.17 4.86
CA MET A 148 -4.26 -15.52 5.78
C MET A 148 -5.55 -14.75 5.47
N ALA A 149 -5.42 -13.59 4.85
CA ALA A 149 -6.52 -12.77 4.38
C ALA A 149 -6.13 -12.02 3.11
N ALA A 150 -7.12 -11.73 2.26
CA ALA A 150 -6.95 -10.89 1.08
C ALA A 150 -8.20 -10.05 0.87
N PRO A 151 -8.08 -8.72 0.66
CA PRO A 151 -9.20 -7.90 0.27
C PRO A 151 -9.59 -8.17 -1.20
N ASN A 152 -10.74 -7.63 -1.63
CA ASN A 152 -11.15 -7.68 -3.03
C ASN A 152 -10.14 -6.97 -3.95
N SER A 153 -10.11 -7.35 -5.23
CA SER A 153 -9.12 -6.86 -6.21
C SER A 153 -9.01 -5.33 -6.31
N PRO A 154 -10.10 -4.53 -6.31
CA PRO A 154 -10.03 -3.08 -6.31
C PRO A 154 -9.13 -2.45 -5.23
N GLN A 155 -9.09 -3.03 -4.03
CA GLN A 155 -8.24 -2.54 -2.94
C GLN A 155 -6.76 -2.59 -3.33
N TRP A 156 -6.32 -3.71 -3.90
CA TRP A 156 -4.93 -3.92 -4.28
C TRP A 156 -4.41 -2.90 -5.28
N PHE A 157 -5.25 -2.34 -6.16
CA PHE A 157 -4.79 -1.43 -7.22
C PHE A 157 -4.46 -0.02 -6.73
N ASN A 158 -5.32 0.57 -5.89
CA ASN A 158 -5.27 2.01 -5.62
C ASN A 158 -5.16 2.37 -4.13
N THR A 159 -5.58 1.47 -3.23
CA THR A 159 -5.60 1.79 -1.80
C THR A 159 -4.20 2.09 -1.29
N GLY A 160 -4.06 3.24 -0.63
CA GLY A 160 -2.82 3.68 -0.02
C GLY A 160 -1.77 4.28 -0.94
N LEU A 161 -2.00 4.36 -2.26
CA LEU A 161 -1.04 5.05 -3.14
C LEU A 161 -0.86 6.52 -2.75
N HIS A 162 -1.95 7.19 -2.36
CA HIS A 162 -1.87 8.55 -1.83
C HIS A 162 -1.21 8.59 -0.45
N TRP A 163 -1.56 7.68 0.45
CA TRP A 163 -1.03 7.65 1.82
C TRP A 163 0.48 7.34 1.86
N ALA A 164 0.95 6.34 1.11
CA ALA A 164 2.35 5.90 1.13
C ALA A 164 3.28 6.74 0.24
N TYR A 165 2.76 7.33 -0.84
CA TYR A 165 3.60 7.96 -1.86
C TYR A 165 3.20 9.39 -2.23
N GLY A 166 2.05 9.88 -1.75
CA GLY A 166 1.47 11.14 -2.21
C GLY A 166 1.07 11.12 -3.69
N ILE A 167 0.85 9.94 -4.27
CA ILE A 167 0.34 9.81 -5.64
C ILE A 167 -1.09 10.35 -5.66
N ASP A 168 -1.34 11.29 -6.56
CA ASP A 168 -2.62 11.94 -6.73
C ASP A 168 -3.02 12.02 -8.22
N GLY A 169 -4.27 12.38 -8.49
CA GLY A 169 -4.83 12.50 -9.82
C GLY A 169 -6.23 13.11 -9.79
N PRO A 170 -6.73 13.59 -10.94
CA PRO A 170 -8.04 14.24 -11.01
C PRO A 170 -9.16 13.28 -10.59
N SER A 171 -10.17 13.81 -9.89
CA SER A 171 -11.39 13.09 -9.56
C SER A 171 -11.93 12.26 -10.72
N GLN A 172 -12.27 11.00 -10.43
CA GLN A 172 -12.88 10.07 -11.39
C GLN A 172 -14.40 9.96 -11.22
N GLY A 173 -15.01 10.91 -10.51
CA GLY A 173 -16.47 10.97 -10.34
C GLY A 173 -17.04 10.07 -9.24
N HIS A 174 -16.20 9.48 -8.39
CA HIS A 174 -16.62 8.72 -7.21
C HIS A 174 -16.89 9.60 -6.00
N PHE A 175 -17.60 9.02 -5.04
CA PHE A 175 -18.02 9.66 -3.80
C PHE A 175 -17.55 8.82 -2.61
N TYR A 176 -17.36 9.48 -1.48
CA TYR A 176 -17.13 8.85 -0.18
C TYR A 176 -18.02 9.53 0.86
N VAL A 177 -18.27 8.85 1.99
CA VAL A 177 -18.92 9.49 3.13
C VAL A 177 -17.83 10.06 4.01
N ASP A 178 -17.83 11.38 4.18
CA ASP A 178 -16.87 12.06 5.03
C ASP A 178 -17.06 11.63 6.49
N HIS A 179 -15.97 11.24 7.16
CA HIS A 179 -16.09 10.61 8.47
C HIS A 179 -16.47 11.60 9.58
N ASP A 180 -16.27 12.90 9.41
CA ASP A 180 -16.62 13.89 10.42
C ASP A 180 -18.04 14.40 10.22
N SER A 181 -18.33 14.93 9.03
CA SER A 181 -19.64 15.50 8.69
C SER A 181 -20.71 14.45 8.44
N LYS A 182 -20.32 13.20 8.14
CA LYS A 182 -21.22 12.10 7.72
C LYS A 182 -21.97 12.39 6.41
N ILE A 183 -21.49 13.34 5.61
CA ILE A 183 -22.11 13.75 4.34
C ILE A 183 -21.48 12.98 3.18
N LEU A 184 -22.30 12.60 2.21
CA LEU A 184 -21.83 12.08 0.93
C LEU A 184 -21.10 13.18 0.15
N THR A 185 -19.79 13.02 0.02
CA THR A 185 -18.89 14.01 -0.57
C THR A 185 -18.32 13.47 -1.88
N LYS A 186 -18.30 14.31 -2.91
CA LYS A 186 -17.63 13.98 -4.17
C LYS A 186 -16.12 14.05 -3.94
N SER A 187 -15.40 12.99 -4.30
CA SER A 187 -13.94 13.00 -4.19
C SER A 187 -13.33 14.03 -5.13
N SER A 188 -12.40 14.85 -4.64
CA SER A 188 -11.55 15.74 -5.45
C SER A 188 -10.35 15.02 -6.07
N SER A 189 -9.96 13.87 -5.50
CA SER A 189 -8.78 13.10 -5.84
C SER A 189 -9.13 11.69 -6.32
N ALA A 190 -8.36 11.15 -7.25
CA ALA A 190 -8.50 9.74 -7.65
C ALA A 190 -7.98 8.74 -6.60
N TYR A 191 -7.09 9.17 -5.69
CA TYR A 191 -6.28 8.26 -4.87
C TYR A 191 -6.35 8.52 -3.36
N GLU A 192 -6.79 9.70 -2.92
CA GLU A 192 -6.97 9.99 -1.49
C GLU A 192 -8.11 9.15 -0.88
N HIS A 193 -9.23 9.10 -1.59
CA HIS A 193 -10.39 8.23 -1.28
C HIS A 193 -10.76 7.43 -2.54
N PRO A 194 -9.91 6.45 -2.94
CA PRO A 194 -10.11 5.71 -4.17
C PRO A 194 -11.40 4.89 -4.07
N GLN A 195 -12.01 4.52 -5.20
CA GLN A 195 -13.15 3.60 -5.25
C GLN A 195 -12.66 2.14 -5.18
N PRO A 196 -12.63 1.49 -4.01
CA PRO A 196 -11.91 0.25 -3.82
C PRO A 196 -12.92 -0.88 -3.48
N HIS A 197 -14.09 -0.82 -4.10
CA HIS A 197 -15.20 -1.75 -3.94
C HIS A 197 -15.46 -2.45 -5.27
N ALA A 198 -15.69 -3.77 -5.23
CA ALA A 198 -15.92 -4.57 -6.43
C ALA A 198 -17.39 -4.63 -6.88
N CYS A 199 -18.33 -4.27 -6.01
CA CYS A 199 -19.77 -4.42 -6.22
C CYS A 199 -20.49 -3.10 -5.98
N PHE A 200 -21.41 -2.75 -6.88
CA PHE A 200 -22.29 -1.57 -6.81
C PHE A 200 -23.73 -2.03 -7.06
N ILE A 201 -24.70 -1.41 -6.38
CA ILE A 201 -26.15 -1.66 -6.55
C ILE A 201 -26.75 -0.43 -7.22
#